data_AF-A0A914P7P7-F1
#
_entry.id   AF-A0A914P7P7-F1
#
_cell.length_a   1.000
_cell.length_b   1.000
_cell.length_c   1.000
_cell.angle_alpha   90.00
_cell.angle_beta   90.00
_cell.angle_gamma   90.00
#
_symmetry.space_group_name_H-M   'P 1'
#
loop_
_entity.id
_entity.type
_entity.pdbx_description
1 polymer ?
#
loop_
_entity_poly.entity_id
_entity_poly.type
_entity_poly.pdbx_seq_one_letter_code
_entity_poly.pdbx_strand_id
1 'polypeptide(L)'
;MVQSFKEYPLEVAALGCLFLAGKVEETPKKCRDVQDVFQFERILLSTLGFDLNLENPYTFLMKYAKIFNIESTKKREIVQFAWTFLNDCAGTTLCLQYEPEIIAIAILQLGFKFHKMDMTTISYENKSDRSFWWDNFVEGMQNQHIDDVCHFALDYYENISRRSNTTMENGSALENMATSP
;
A
#
# COMPACT_ATOMS: atom_id res chain seq x y z
N MET A 1 -8.77 -21.66 -8.47
CA MET A 1 -9.62 -21.20 -9.59
C MET A 1 -9.50 -19.69 -9.61
N VAL A 2 -8.91 -19.10 -10.65
CA VAL A 2 -8.77 -17.63 -10.76
C VAL A 2 -10.04 -17.09 -11.39
N GLN A 3 -10.72 -16.17 -10.72
CA GLN A 3 -11.97 -15.56 -11.19
C GLN A 3 -11.68 -14.39 -12.13
N SER A 4 -12.47 -14.21 -13.19
CA SER A 4 -12.28 -13.15 -14.18
C SER A 4 -13.26 -11.99 -13.97
N PHE A 5 -12.79 -10.75 -14.13
CA PHE A 5 -13.64 -9.54 -14.09
C PHE A 5 -14.70 -9.50 -15.20
N LYS A 6 -14.63 -10.38 -16.21
CA LYS A 6 -15.69 -10.52 -17.22
C LYS A 6 -16.92 -11.27 -16.71
N GLU A 7 -16.75 -12.07 -15.66
CA GLU A 7 -17.78 -12.96 -15.14
C GLU A 7 -18.44 -12.39 -13.87
N TYR A 8 -17.80 -11.40 -13.24
CA TYR A 8 -18.24 -10.83 -11.97
C TYR A 8 -18.14 -9.30 -11.96
N PRO A 9 -19.25 -8.56 -11.75
CA PRO A 9 -19.22 -7.12 -11.59
C PRO A 9 -18.36 -6.71 -10.39
N LEU A 10 -17.50 -5.71 -10.58
CA LEU A 10 -16.55 -5.24 -9.58
C LEU A 10 -17.24 -4.76 -8.31
N GLU A 11 -18.42 -4.15 -8.44
CA GLU A 11 -19.18 -3.56 -7.34
C GLU A 11 -19.67 -4.63 -6.37
N VAL A 12 -20.18 -5.75 -6.89
CA VAL A 12 -20.72 -6.83 -6.07
C VAL A 12 -19.59 -7.63 -5.42
N ALA A 13 -18.50 -7.86 -6.15
CA ALA A 13 -17.29 -8.47 -5.61
C ALA A 13 -16.69 -7.60 -4.47
N ALA A 14 -16.63 -6.28 -4.65
CA ALA A 14 -16.13 -5.35 -3.65
C ALA A 14 -17.01 -5.35 -2.38
N LEU A 15 -18.34 -5.40 -2.53
CA LEU A 15 -19.25 -5.54 -1.39
C LEU A 15 -19.05 -6.87 -0.66
N GLY A 16 -18.85 -7.97 -1.40
CA GLY A 16 -18.50 -9.29 -0.84
C GLY A 16 -17.20 -9.26 -0.03
N CYS A 17 -16.14 -8.66 -0.59
CA CYS A 17 -14.85 -8.49 0.08
C CYS A 17 -14.98 -7.65 1.36
N LEU A 18 -15.66 -6.50 1.29
CA LEU A 18 -15.85 -5.62 2.44
C LEU A 18 -16.70 -6.28 3.54
N PHE A 19 -17.71 -7.04 3.16
CA PHE A 19 -18.55 -7.78 4.10
C PHE A 19 -17.76 -8.89 4.81
N LEU A 20 -16.97 -9.67 4.07
CA LEU A 20 -16.10 -10.69 4.64
C LEU A 20 -15.03 -10.08 5.55
N ALA A 21 -14.36 -9.01 5.12
CA ALA A 21 -13.36 -8.30 5.93
C ALA A 21 -13.97 -7.78 7.25
N GLY A 22 -15.17 -7.19 7.21
CA GLY A 22 -15.85 -6.75 8.43
C GLY A 22 -16.20 -7.89 9.40
N LYS A 23 -16.40 -9.13 8.91
CA LYS A 23 -16.57 -10.29 9.79
C LYS A 23 -15.24 -10.76 10.39
N VAL A 24 -14.17 -10.75 9.60
CA VAL A 24 -12.83 -11.17 10.03
C VAL A 24 -12.24 -10.20 11.05
N GLU A 25 -12.39 -8.90 10.82
CA GLU A 25 -11.88 -7.84 11.70
C GLU A 25 -12.82 -7.49 12.87
N GLU A 26 -13.86 -8.29 13.11
CA GLU A 26 -14.88 -8.06 14.17
C GLU A 26 -15.61 -6.70 14.08
N THR A 27 -15.68 -6.08 12.89
CA THR A 27 -16.39 -4.82 12.62
C THR A 27 -17.55 -4.99 11.62
N PRO A 28 -18.59 -5.81 11.95
CA PRO A 28 -19.60 -6.20 10.97
C PRO A 28 -20.48 -5.03 10.54
N LYS A 29 -20.61 -4.81 9.22
CA LYS A 29 -21.56 -3.88 8.61
C LYS A 29 -22.77 -4.63 8.06
N LYS A 30 -23.99 -4.13 8.30
CA LYS A 30 -25.23 -4.72 7.75
C LYS A 30 -25.33 -4.41 6.25
N CYS A 31 -25.34 -5.44 5.41
CA CYS A 31 -25.59 -5.30 3.98
C CYS A 31 -27.09 -5.42 3.68
N ARG A 32 -27.63 -4.54 2.82
CA ARG A 32 -29.05 -4.52 2.44
C ARG A 32 -29.36 -5.50 1.29
N ASP A 33 -28.37 -5.78 0.45
CA ASP A 33 -28.46 -6.67 -0.71
C ASP A 33 -27.81 -8.01 -0.37
N VAL A 34 -28.62 -8.87 0.24
CA VAL A 34 -28.12 -9.99 1.05
C VAL A 34 -27.78 -11.23 0.20
N GLN A 35 -28.51 -11.50 -0.89
CA GLN A 35 -28.36 -12.73 -1.66
C GLN A 35 -27.05 -12.80 -2.47
N ASP A 36 -26.76 -11.79 -3.28
CA ASP A 36 -25.57 -11.79 -4.12
C ASP A 36 -24.29 -11.75 -3.27
N VAL A 37 -24.29 -10.93 -2.20
CA VAL A 37 -23.15 -10.80 -1.27
C VAL A 37 -22.82 -12.13 -0.59
N PHE A 38 -23.82 -12.93 -0.19
CA PHE A 38 -23.57 -14.26 0.39
C PHE A 38 -23.01 -15.26 -0.62
N GLN A 39 -23.45 -15.19 -1.88
CA GLN A 39 -22.89 -16.04 -2.93
C GLN A 39 -21.41 -15.68 -3.18
N PHE A 40 -21.10 -14.38 -3.23
CA PHE A 40 -19.72 -13.91 -3.37
C PHE A 40 -18.84 -14.24 -2.17
N GLU A 41 -19.35 -14.15 -0.95
CA GLU A 41 -18.62 -14.57 0.25
C GLU A 41 -18.14 -16.02 0.13
N ARG A 42 -19.01 -16.93 -0.31
CA ARG A 42 -18.64 -18.35 -0.51
C ARG A 42 -17.57 -18.52 -1.59
N ILE A 43 -17.67 -17.78 -2.70
CA ILE A 43 -16.68 -17.81 -3.78
C ILE A 43 -15.34 -17.27 -3.28
N LEU A 44 -15.33 -16.17 -2.53
CA LEU A 44 -14.13 -15.57 -1.94
C LEU A 44 -13.43 -16.54 -0.99
N LEU A 45 -14.17 -17.11 -0.03
CA LEU A 45 -13.64 -18.09 0.92
C LEU A 45 -13.03 -19.31 0.21
N SER A 46 -13.71 -19.83 -0.81
CA SER A 46 -13.19 -20.94 -1.61
C SER A 46 -11.97 -20.55 -2.46
N THR A 47 -11.88 -19.29 -2.90
CA THR A 47 -10.79 -18.80 -3.75
C THR A 47 -9.53 -18.53 -2.91
N LEU A 48 -9.71 -17.96 -1.71
CA LEU A 48 -8.65 -17.70 -0.73
C LEU A 48 -8.21 -18.96 0.03
N GLY A 49 -8.89 -20.08 -0.15
CA GLY A 49 -8.59 -21.31 0.58
C GLY A 49 -8.82 -21.19 2.09
N PHE A 50 -9.74 -20.30 2.50
CA PHE A 50 -9.99 -19.92 3.90
C PHE A 50 -8.79 -19.29 4.63
N ASP A 51 -7.75 -18.86 3.89
CA ASP A 51 -6.67 -18.06 4.47
C ASP A 51 -7.08 -16.59 4.51
N LEU A 52 -7.46 -16.12 5.69
CA LEU A 52 -7.92 -14.75 5.95
C LEU A 52 -6.96 -13.98 6.86
N ASN A 53 -5.81 -14.58 7.19
CA ASN A 53 -4.82 -13.95 8.06
C ASN A 53 -3.94 -13.02 7.24
N LEU A 54 -4.42 -11.80 7.01
CA LEU A 54 -3.65 -10.79 6.31
C LEU A 54 -2.79 -9.98 7.29
N GLU A 55 -1.47 -10.15 7.22
CA GLU A 55 -0.55 -9.23 7.89
C GLU A 55 -0.42 -7.93 7.10
N ASN A 56 -0.51 -6.80 7.78
CA ASN A 56 -0.57 -5.49 7.13
C ASN A 56 0.75 -4.73 7.29
N PRO A 57 1.33 -4.14 6.21
CA PRO A 57 2.56 -3.35 6.28
C PRO A 57 2.55 -2.23 7.34
N TYR A 58 1.38 -1.72 7.76
CA TYR A 58 1.30 -0.71 8.84
C TYR A 58 1.89 -1.20 10.18
N THR A 59 1.70 -2.47 10.53
CA THR A 59 2.20 -3.02 11.81
C THR A 59 3.72 -3.06 11.82
N PHE A 60 4.31 -3.50 10.70
CA PHE A 60 5.74 -3.55 10.47
C PHE A 60 6.36 -2.16 10.38
N LEU A 61 5.71 -1.22 9.69
CA LEU A 61 6.15 0.17 9.62
C LEU A 61 6.32 0.77 11.03
N MET A 62 5.33 0.57 11.90
CA MET A 62 5.39 1.08 13.28
C MET A 62 6.44 0.36 14.13
N LYS A 63 6.65 -0.95 13.90
CA LYS A 63 7.70 -1.73 14.57
C LYS A 63 9.09 -1.25 14.17
N TYR A 64 9.35 -1.10 12.88
CA TYR A 64 10.64 -0.67 12.36
C TYR A 64 10.91 0.80 12.67
N ALA A 65 9.91 1.68 12.58
CA ALA A 65 10.11 3.08 12.94
C ALA A 65 10.57 3.26 14.40
N LYS A 66 10.17 2.37 15.33
CA LYS A 66 10.53 2.48 16.76
C LYS A 66 12.03 2.32 17.03
N ILE A 67 12.73 1.46 16.30
CA ILE A 67 14.15 1.13 16.54
C ILE A 67 15.10 2.29 16.26
N PHE A 68 14.65 3.27 15.47
CA PHE A 68 15.44 4.42 15.09
C PHE A 68 15.35 5.52 16.15
N ASN A 69 16.51 5.94 16.65
CA ASN A 69 16.64 7.02 17.62
C ASN A 69 16.78 8.37 16.89
N ILE A 70 15.67 8.85 16.36
CA ILE A 70 15.57 10.11 15.60
C ILE A 70 14.73 11.11 16.40
N GLU A 71 14.98 12.40 16.19
CA GLU A 71 14.13 13.49 16.68
C GLU A 71 12.64 13.20 16.40
N SER A 72 11.80 13.34 17.42
CA SER A 72 10.37 12.99 17.38
C SER A 72 9.61 13.66 16.24
N THR A 73 9.94 14.92 15.92
CA THR A 73 9.34 15.68 14.81
C THR A 73 9.61 15.01 13.46
N LYS A 74 10.88 14.75 13.15
CA LYS A 74 11.30 14.13 11.88
C LYS A 74 10.82 12.68 11.77
N LYS A 75 10.87 11.94 12.88
CA LYS A 75 10.33 10.59 12.96
C LYS A 75 8.85 10.56 12.58
N ARG A 76 8.07 11.51 13.09
CA ARG A 76 6.66 11.66 12.74
C ARG A 76 6.46 11.98 11.26
N GLU A 77 7.24 12.91 10.70
CA GLU A 77 7.16 13.27 9.28
C GLU A 77 7.46 12.07 8.36
N ILE A 78 8.51 11.31 8.67
CA ILE A 78 8.89 10.12 7.89
C ILE A 78 7.82 9.02 7.98
N VAL A 79 7.31 8.75 9.19
CA VAL A 79 6.24 7.76 9.37
C VAL A 79 4.95 8.20 8.68
N GLN A 80 4.61 9.50 8.74
CA GLN A 80 3.44 10.04 8.03
C GLN A 80 3.59 9.95 6.51
N PHE A 81 4.78 10.22 5.98
CA PHE A 81 5.10 10.03 4.58
C PHE A 81 4.90 8.57 4.18
N ALA A 82 5.50 7.65 4.94
CA ALA A 82 5.40 6.22 4.68
C ALA A 82 3.95 5.69 4.82
N TRP A 83 3.21 6.17 5.80
CA TRP A 83 1.81 5.79 6.01
C TRP A 83 0.91 6.26 4.86
N THR A 84 1.10 7.51 4.41
CA THR A 84 0.39 8.05 3.25
C THR A 84 0.63 7.19 2.02
N PHE A 85 1.90 6.81 1.79
CA PHE A 85 2.25 5.91 0.71
C PHE A 85 1.51 4.56 0.80
N LEU A 86 1.51 3.93 1.97
CA LEU A 86 0.87 2.63 2.18
C LEU A 86 -0.64 2.68 1.93
N ASN A 87 -1.30 3.78 2.32
CA ASN A 87 -2.71 4.00 2.02
C ASN A 87 -2.93 4.09 0.50
N ASP A 88 -2.06 4.82 -0.18
CA ASP A 88 -2.17 5.09 -1.60
C ASP A 88 -1.87 3.83 -2.44
N CYS A 89 -0.94 2.98 -2.01
CA CYS A 89 -0.62 1.74 -2.70
C CYS A 89 -1.62 0.61 -2.45
N ALA A 90 -2.55 0.74 -1.49
CA ALA A 90 -3.58 -0.26 -1.22
C ALA A 90 -4.50 -0.51 -2.43
N GLY A 91 -4.62 0.45 -3.35
CA GLY A 91 -5.34 0.32 -4.61
C GLY A 91 -4.53 -0.32 -5.75
N THR A 92 -3.32 -0.80 -5.48
CA THR A 92 -2.39 -1.35 -6.47
C THR A 92 -2.13 -2.84 -6.25
N THR A 93 -1.39 -3.49 -7.17
CA THR A 93 -0.99 -4.90 -7.06
C THR A 93 0.27 -5.11 -6.21
N LEU A 94 0.74 -4.09 -5.48
CA LEU A 94 1.99 -4.17 -4.72
C LEU A 94 1.93 -5.24 -3.63
N CYS A 95 0.79 -5.34 -2.92
CA CYS A 95 0.55 -6.36 -1.89
C CYS A 95 0.48 -7.80 -2.41
N LEU A 96 0.42 -7.99 -3.74
CA LEU A 96 0.46 -9.30 -4.39
C LEU A 96 1.87 -9.66 -4.88
N GLN A 97 2.79 -8.69 -4.93
CA GLN A 97 4.13 -8.86 -5.49
C GLN A 97 5.20 -9.03 -4.41
N TYR A 98 5.01 -8.41 -3.25
CA TYR A 98 5.97 -8.42 -2.16
C TYR A 98 5.29 -8.63 -0.81
N GLU A 99 6.02 -9.27 0.12
CA GLU A 99 5.59 -9.44 1.51
C GLU A 99 5.44 -8.08 2.23
N PRO A 100 4.51 -7.98 3.20
CA PRO A 100 4.25 -6.72 3.92
C PRO A 100 5.47 -6.15 4.64
N GLU A 101 6.40 -7.02 5.07
CA GLU A 101 7.67 -6.65 5.71
C GLU A 101 8.59 -5.90 4.72
N ILE A 102 8.73 -6.44 3.50
CA ILE A 102 9.54 -5.84 2.42
C ILE A 102 8.98 -4.48 2.04
N ILE A 103 7.66 -4.38 1.88
CA ILE A 103 6.98 -3.12 1.56
C ILE A 103 7.23 -2.10 2.68
N ALA A 104 7.06 -2.47 3.94
CA ALA A 104 7.29 -1.57 5.06
C ALA A 104 8.74 -1.05 5.12
N ILE A 105 9.72 -1.92 4.90
CA ILE A 105 11.14 -1.54 4.84
C ILE A 105 11.41 -0.58 3.69
N ALA A 106 10.96 -0.91 2.48
CA ALA A 106 11.24 -0.13 1.29
C ALA A 106 10.64 1.27 1.37
N ILE A 107 9.41 1.40 1.85
CA ILE A 107 8.72 2.68 1.99
C ILE A 107 9.30 3.51 3.13
N LEU A 108 9.70 2.88 4.23
CA LEU A 108 10.42 3.58 5.29
C LEU A 108 11.80 4.09 4.80
N GLN A 109 12.51 3.28 4.01
CA GLN A 109 13.75 3.66 3.35
C GLN A 109 13.56 4.83 2.39
N LEU A 110 12.47 4.82 1.60
CA LEU A 110 12.10 5.92 0.72
C LEU A 110 11.84 7.20 1.53
N GLY A 111 11.15 7.10 2.66
CA GLY A 111 10.92 8.22 3.58
C GLY A 111 12.22 8.82 4.13
N PHE A 112 13.20 7.99 4.48
CA PHE A 112 14.54 8.46 4.87
C PHE A 112 15.27 9.17 3.74
N LYS A 113 15.26 8.59 2.53
CA LYS A 113 15.85 9.19 1.33
C LYS A 113 15.19 10.56 1.01
N PHE A 114 13.86 10.64 1.11
CA PHE A 114 13.09 11.86 0.84
C PHE A 114 13.47 13.02 1.80
N HIS A 115 13.67 12.72 3.08
CA HIS A 115 14.09 13.70 4.09
C HIS A 115 15.61 13.93 4.13
N LYS A 116 16.36 13.42 3.12
CA LYS A 116 17.82 13.51 3.02
C LYS A 116 18.55 13.03 4.27
N MET A 117 18.04 11.98 4.89
CA MET A 117 18.67 11.37 6.05
C MET A 117 19.63 10.28 5.60
N ASP A 118 20.92 10.53 5.73
CA ASP A 118 21.94 9.54 5.42
C ASP A 118 21.91 8.42 6.47
N MET A 119 21.89 7.17 5.99
CA MET A 119 21.90 5.95 6.82
C MET A 119 23.11 5.86 7.76
N THR A 120 24.17 6.61 7.48
CA THR A 120 25.36 6.73 8.33
C THR A 120 25.13 7.60 9.57
N THR A 121 24.18 8.53 9.52
CA THR A 121 23.88 9.51 10.57
C THR A 121 22.82 8.99 11.54
N ILE A 122 21.99 8.04 11.11
CA ILE A 122 20.92 7.46 11.93
C ILE A 122 21.50 6.40 12.87
N SER A 123 21.42 6.63 14.18
CA SER A 123 21.68 5.59 15.19
C SER A 123 20.44 4.70 15.35
N TYR A 124 20.59 3.41 15.10
CA TYR A 124 19.59 2.39 15.40
C TYR A 124 20.18 1.32 16.33
N GLU A 125 19.31 0.65 17.09
CA GLU A 125 19.72 -0.42 18.01
C GLU A 125 20.31 -1.62 17.24
N ASN A 126 21.37 -2.26 17.78
CA ASN A 126 22.11 -3.37 17.15
C ASN A 126 22.78 -3.03 15.80
N LYS A 127 23.65 -2.02 15.79
CA LYS A 127 24.51 -1.69 14.65
C LYS A 127 25.58 -2.77 14.43
N SER A 128 25.30 -3.72 13.56
CA SER A 128 26.26 -4.68 13.03
C SER A 128 27.12 -4.00 11.96
N ASP A 129 28.44 -4.06 12.09
CA ASP A 129 29.43 -3.16 11.46
C ASP A 129 29.47 -3.17 9.90
N ARG A 130 28.69 -4.02 9.21
CA ARG A 130 28.65 -4.11 7.73
C ARG A 130 27.31 -4.54 7.11
N SER A 131 26.26 -4.70 7.91
CA SER A 131 24.96 -5.19 7.43
C SER A 131 23.96 -4.04 7.30
N PHE A 132 23.05 -4.14 6.34
CA PHE A 132 21.96 -3.18 6.23
C PHE A 132 21.04 -3.27 7.46
N TRP A 133 20.37 -2.19 7.83
CA TRP A 133 19.53 -2.17 9.04
C TRP A 133 18.36 -3.16 8.97
N TRP A 134 17.91 -3.48 7.75
CA TRP A 134 16.85 -4.45 7.50
C TRP A 134 17.31 -5.92 7.57
N ASP A 135 18.62 -6.21 7.52
CA ASP A 135 19.13 -7.59 7.61
C ASP A 135 18.82 -8.22 8.97
N ASN A 136 18.62 -7.40 10.00
CA ASN A 136 18.16 -7.85 11.33
C ASN A 136 16.67 -8.27 11.35
N PHE A 137 15.90 -7.90 10.32
CA PHE A 137 14.46 -8.16 10.25
C PHE A 137 14.10 -9.16 9.15
N VAL A 138 14.76 -9.08 7.99
CA VAL A 138 14.52 -9.94 6.83
C VAL A 138 15.85 -10.50 6.36
N GLU A 139 16.09 -11.79 6.62
CA GLU A 139 17.31 -12.47 6.23
C GLU A 139 17.35 -12.68 4.71
N GLY A 140 18.47 -12.31 4.06
CA GLY A 140 18.66 -12.53 2.62
C GLY A 140 17.88 -11.59 1.70
N MET A 141 17.35 -10.47 2.23
CA MET A 141 16.67 -9.46 1.42
C MET A 141 17.60 -8.86 0.36
N GLN A 142 17.21 -8.94 -0.92
CA GLN A 142 17.95 -8.30 -2.00
C GLN A 142 17.64 -6.81 -2.06
N ASN A 143 18.67 -5.97 -2.18
CA ASN A 143 18.51 -4.51 -2.36
C ASN A 143 17.65 -4.15 -3.56
N GLN A 144 17.63 -5.01 -4.58
CA GLN A 144 16.80 -4.83 -5.76
C GLN A 144 15.31 -4.74 -5.41
N HIS A 145 14.82 -5.54 -4.46
CA HIS A 145 13.40 -5.47 -4.05
C HIS A 145 13.05 -4.11 -3.44
N ILE A 146 13.96 -3.52 -2.65
CA ILE A 146 13.76 -2.19 -2.08
C ILE A 146 13.67 -1.15 -3.19
N ASP A 147 14.62 -1.19 -4.12
CA ASP A 147 14.66 -0.24 -5.21
C ASP A 147 13.44 -0.41 -6.12
N ASP A 148 13.02 -1.62 -6.46
CA ASP A 148 11.84 -1.89 -7.29
C ASP A 148 10.57 -1.32 -6.64
N VAL A 149 10.38 -1.53 -5.33
CA VAL A 149 9.24 -0.96 -4.59
C VAL A 149 9.34 0.57 -4.54
N CYS A 150 10.53 1.14 -4.37
CA CYS A 150 10.74 2.59 -4.38
C CYS A 150 10.45 3.21 -5.76
N HIS A 151 10.87 2.57 -6.85
CA HIS A 151 10.58 3.04 -8.21
C HIS A 151 9.09 2.93 -8.50
N PHE A 152 8.47 1.79 -8.17
CA PHE A 152 7.02 1.62 -8.28
C PHE A 152 6.26 2.72 -7.51
N ALA A 153 6.73 3.01 -6.30
CA ALA A 153 6.18 4.07 -5.47
C ALA A 153 6.22 5.42 -6.16
N LEU A 154 7.37 5.82 -6.69
CA LEU A 154 7.56 7.11 -7.36
C LEU A 154 6.78 7.19 -8.66
N ASP A 155 6.79 6.13 -9.48
CA ASP A 155 6.05 6.04 -10.73
C ASP A 155 4.54 6.16 -10.50
N TYR A 156 4.04 5.59 -9.41
CA TYR A 156 2.63 5.70 -9.03
C TYR A 156 2.22 7.17 -8.82
N TYR A 157 3.01 7.96 -8.07
CA TYR A 157 2.73 9.39 -7.88
C TYR A 157 2.89 10.21 -9.16
N GLU A 158 3.90 9.92 -9.99
CA GLU A 158 4.07 10.60 -11.26
C GLU A 158 2.84 10.38 -12.17
N ASN A 159 2.33 9.15 -12.21
CA ASN A 159 1.13 8.81 -12.97
C ASN A 159 -0.14 9.47 -12.43
N ILE A 160 -0.28 9.61 -11.10
CA ILE A 160 -1.38 10.39 -10.51
C ILE A 160 -1.30 11.85 -10.96
N SER A 161 -0.11 12.48 -10.85
CA SER A 161 0.08 13.87 -11.27
C SER A 161 -0.19 14.07 -12.77
N ARG A 162 0.15 13.09 -13.61
CA ARG A 162 -0.20 13.14 -15.05
C ARG A 162 -1.71 13.08 -15.26
N ARG A 163 -2.42 12.18 -14.57
CA ARG A 163 -3.89 12.06 -14.68
C ARG A 163 -4.60 13.33 -14.23
N SER A 164 -4.17 13.98 -13.14
CA SER A 164 -4.77 15.24 -12.69
C SER A 164 -4.61 16.36 -13.72
N ASN A 165 -3.46 16.44 -14.39
CA ASN A 165 -3.19 17.47 -15.39
C ASN A 165 -4.02 17.25 -16.68
N THR A 166 -4.19 16.00 -17.13
CA THR A 166 -5.03 15.69 -18.28
C THR A 166 -6.51 15.99 -18.05
N THR A 167 -7.02 15.85 -16.81
CA THR A 167 -8.40 16.25 -16.48
C THR A 167 -8.59 17.77 -16.55
N MET A 168 -7.58 18.57 -16.19
CA MET A 168 -7.64 20.03 -16.31
C MET A 168 -7.53 20.51 -17.76
N GLU A 169 -6.68 19.89 -18.58
CA GLU A 169 -6.61 20.18 -20.02
C GLU A 169 -7.91 19.82 -20.75
N ASN A 170 -8.49 18.65 -20.47
CA ASN A 170 -9.77 18.23 -21.06
C ASN A 170 -10.96 19.07 -20.58
N GLY A 171 -10.93 19.59 -19.35
CA GLY A 171 -11.92 20.54 -18.85
C GLY A 171 -11.87 21.87 -19.61
N SER A 172 -10.67 22.38 -19.88
CA SER A 172 -10.47 23.62 -20.67
C SER A 172 -10.82 23.45 -22.16
N ALA A 173 -10.62 22.26 -22.73
CA ALA A 173 -10.98 21.97 -24.12
C ALA A 173 -12.51 21.94 -24.35
N LEU A 174 -13.27 21.45 -23.36
CA LEU A 174 -14.74 21.43 -23.40
C LEU A 174 -15.34 22.84 -23.20
N GLU A 175 -14.72 23.68 -22.36
CA GLU A 175 -15.14 25.08 -22.17
C GLU A 175 -14.90 25.95 -23.42
N ASN A 176 -13.81 25.70 -24.14
CA ASN A 176 -13.48 26.38 -25.40
C ASN A 176 -14.37 25.95 -26.59
N MET A 177 -14.99 24.77 -26.52
CA MET A 177 -16.00 24.33 -27.52
C MET A 177 -17.41 24.84 -27.21
N ALA A 178 -17.73 25.18 -25.96
CA ALA A 178 -19.03 25.68 -25.54
C ALA A 178 -19.20 27.21 -25.67
N THR A 179 -18.13 27.95 -25.98
CA THR A 179 -18.11 29.42 -26.03
C THR A 179 -17.90 30.03 -27.43
N SER A 180 -17.96 29.22 -28.50
CA SER A 180 -17.97 29.74 -29.87
C SER A 180 -19.42 29.86 -30.39
N PRO A 181 -19.94 31.08 -30.64
CA PRO A 181 -21.23 31.29 -31.31
C PRO A 181 -21.19 30.97 -32.81
#